data_AF-A0AA39DIN1-F1
#
_entry.id   AF-A0AA39DIN1-F1
#
_cell.length_a   1.000
_cell.length_b   1.000
_cell.length_c   1.000
_cell.angle_alpha   90.00
_cell.angle_beta   90.00
_cell.angle_gamma   90.00
#
_symmetry.space_group_name_H-M   'P 1'
#
loop_
_entity.id
_entity.type
_entity.pdbx_description
1 polymer ?
#
loop_
_entity_poly.entity_id
_entity_poly.type
_entity_poly.pdbx_seq_one_letter_code
_entity_poly.pdbx_strand_id
1 'polypeptide(L)'
;MAVVGEALLSAAFGSLFDKLRCSDLIKFAQQEDVHTDLKKWEKQLQSIRQEINDAEKKQITQEAVKSWLFDMTVLGYDMEDILDEFAYQLTRRKPMGAEAEEASTTEVRKFIPSCCTSFNPTHVVRNVETGSKIRDITSTLQDISARKAGLGLEKVTGAAATSAWQRPPPTTPIAYEPGVYGTDEDKKVILDLLGQVEPYENDVGVISIIGMGGVGKTTLARFASGEICFCLEDNLESN
;
A
#
# COMPACT_ATOMS: atom_id res chain seq x y z
N MET A 1 9.68 -6.44 15.63
CA MET A 1 10.36 -5.48 14.73
C MET A 1 11.00 -6.34 13.64
N ALA A 2 10.59 -6.44 12.39
CA ALA A 2 9.77 -5.59 11.53
C ALA A 2 8.92 -6.47 10.60
N VAL A 3 7.63 -6.16 10.47
CA VAL A 3 6.69 -6.74 9.48
C VAL A 3 6.23 -5.65 8.49
N VAL A 4 6.79 -4.43 8.60
CA VAL A 4 6.39 -3.26 7.81
C VAL A 4 6.84 -3.35 6.34
N GLY A 5 7.75 -4.25 5.99
CA GLY A 5 8.27 -4.41 4.62
C GLY A 5 7.24 -4.93 3.61
N GLU A 6 6.33 -5.83 4.03
CA GLU A 6 5.36 -6.52 3.16
C GLU A 6 4.38 -5.56 2.48
N ALA A 7 3.89 -4.57 3.24
CA ALA A 7 2.94 -3.62 2.71
C ALA A 7 3.59 -2.61 1.74
N LEU A 8 4.86 -2.27 1.96
CA LEU A 8 5.50 -1.16 1.27
C LEU A 8 5.88 -1.51 -0.17
N LEU A 9 6.59 -2.64 -0.37
CA LEU A 9 7.01 -3.07 -1.71
C LEU A 9 5.82 -3.50 -2.58
N SER A 10 4.83 -4.17 -1.97
CA SER A 10 3.61 -4.57 -2.68
C SER A 10 2.81 -3.36 -3.15
N ALA A 11 2.67 -2.32 -2.32
CA ALA A 11 2.01 -1.08 -2.69
C ALA A 11 2.78 -0.32 -3.78
N ALA A 12 4.12 -0.21 -3.65
CA ALA A 12 4.97 0.42 -4.66
C ALA A 12 4.84 -0.29 -6.02
N PHE A 13 4.84 -1.62 -6.03
CA PHE A 13 4.63 -2.40 -7.25
C PHE A 13 3.25 -2.13 -7.87
N GLY A 14 2.21 -1.99 -7.05
CA GLY A 14 0.88 -1.57 -7.51
C GLY A 14 0.94 -0.22 -8.25
N SER A 15 1.50 0.81 -7.60
CA SER A 15 1.67 2.15 -8.18
C SER A 15 2.43 2.11 -9.52
N LEU A 16 3.57 1.39 -9.56
CA LEU A 16 4.38 1.23 -10.77
C LEU A 16 3.62 0.52 -11.90
N PHE A 17 2.86 -0.55 -11.61
CA PHE A 17 2.07 -1.23 -12.63
C PHE A 17 0.95 -0.35 -13.19
N ASP A 18 0.29 0.43 -12.35
CA ASP A 18 -0.77 1.35 -12.79
C ASP A 18 -0.19 2.43 -13.73
N LYS A 19 0.97 3.00 -13.38
CA LYS A 19 1.69 3.95 -14.23
C LYS A 19 2.17 3.32 -15.54
N LEU A 20 2.73 2.10 -15.50
CA LEU A 20 3.23 1.39 -16.69
C LEU A 20 2.10 0.91 -17.64
N ARG A 21 0.89 0.71 -17.13
CA ARG A 21 -0.29 0.33 -17.94
C ARG A 21 -0.98 1.53 -18.59
N CYS A 22 -0.57 2.75 -18.26
CA CYS A 22 -1.17 3.95 -18.79
C CYS A 22 -0.87 4.12 -20.28
N SER A 23 -1.91 4.06 -21.11
CA SER A 23 -1.80 4.07 -22.58
C SER A 23 -1.07 5.31 -23.11
N ASP A 24 -1.39 6.49 -22.57
CA ASP A 24 -0.82 7.74 -23.05
C ASP A 24 0.63 7.92 -22.60
N LEU A 25 0.99 7.44 -21.39
CA LEU A 25 2.39 7.37 -20.95
C LEU A 25 3.21 6.46 -21.88
N ILE A 26 2.65 5.32 -22.29
CA ILE A 26 3.32 4.41 -23.24
C ILE A 26 3.45 5.02 -24.64
N LYS A 27 2.43 5.72 -25.15
CA LYS A 27 2.54 6.45 -26.43
C LYS A 27 3.59 7.55 -26.37
N PHE A 28 3.66 8.27 -25.27
CA PHE A 28 4.68 9.28 -25.05
C PHE A 28 6.09 8.66 -24.95
N ALA A 29 6.23 7.53 -24.27
CA ALA A 29 7.48 6.76 -24.21
C ALA A 29 7.92 6.24 -25.59
N GLN A 30 6.99 6.00 -26.53
CA GLN A 30 7.35 5.65 -27.91
C GLN A 30 7.99 6.84 -28.63
N GLN A 31 7.48 8.05 -28.42
CA GLN A 31 8.05 9.27 -29.00
C GLN A 31 9.46 9.57 -28.45
N GLU A 32 9.69 9.22 -27.18
CA GLU A 32 10.98 9.35 -26.50
C GLU A 32 11.91 8.13 -26.71
N ASP A 33 11.49 7.11 -27.49
CA ASP A 33 12.20 5.84 -27.74
C ASP A 33 12.71 5.12 -26.48
N VAL A 34 11.87 5.12 -25.43
CA VAL A 34 12.12 4.41 -24.16
C VAL A 34 11.01 3.42 -23.84
N HIS A 35 10.00 3.29 -24.71
CA HIS A 35 8.90 2.35 -24.53
C HIS A 35 9.35 0.88 -24.44
N THR A 36 10.46 0.52 -25.08
CA THR A 36 11.03 -0.83 -25.01
C THR A 36 11.58 -1.11 -23.62
N ASP A 37 12.19 -0.11 -22.97
CA ASP A 37 12.72 -0.19 -21.62
C ASP A 37 11.61 -0.26 -20.58
N LEU A 38 10.56 0.56 -20.70
CA LEU A 38 9.37 0.46 -19.83
C LEU A 38 8.67 -0.92 -19.94
N LYS A 39 8.61 -1.49 -21.15
CA LYS A 39 8.12 -2.87 -21.33
C LYS A 39 9.03 -3.92 -20.69
N LYS A 40 10.35 -3.70 -20.64
CA LYS A 40 11.26 -4.58 -19.91
C LYS A 40 11.01 -4.47 -18.40
N TRP A 41 10.77 -3.26 -17.89
CA TRP A 41 10.46 -3.05 -16.48
C TRP A 41 9.22 -3.82 -16.07
N GLU A 42 8.13 -3.69 -16.83
CA GLU A 42 6.88 -4.40 -16.54
C GLU A 42 7.11 -5.92 -16.42
N LYS A 43 7.85 -6.52 -17.37
CA LYS A 43 8.14 -7.97 -17.37
C LYS A 43 9.01 -8.39 -16.19
N GLN A 44 10.06 -7.61 -15.88
CA GLN A 44 10.97 -7.90 -14.78
C GLN A 44 10.25 -7.77 -13.43
N LEU A 45 9.52 -6.67 -13.21
CA LEU A 45 8.72 -6.44 -12.01
C LEU A 45 7.67 -7.54 -11.82
N GLN A 46 7.02 -8.02 -12.88
CA GLN A 46 6.10 -9.16 -12.80
C GLN A 46 6.81 -10.45 -12.34
N SER A 47 8.00 -10.73 -12.86
CA SER A 47 8.82 -11.87 -12.43
C SER A 47 9.23 -11.75 -10.95
N ILE A 48 9.58 -10.55 -10.50
CA ILE A 48 9.95 -10.28 -9.11
C ILE A 48 8.74 -10.45 -8.18
N ARG A 49 7.59 -9.92 -8.57
CA ARG A 49 6.35 -9.98 -7.78
C ARG A 49 5.94 -11.41 -7.41
N GLN A 50 6.22 -12.40 -8.26
CA GLN A 50 5.90 -13.81 -7.98
C GLN A 50 6.68 -14.40 -6.80
N GLU A 51 7.75 -13.74 -6.37
CA GLU A 51 8.73 -14.26 -5.41
C GLU A 51 8.95 -13.30 -4.22
N ILE A 52 8.34 -12.10 -4.23
CA ILE A 52 8.44 -11.12 -3.13
C ILE A 52 7.94 -11.70 -1.81
N ASN A 53 6.81 -12.42 -1.81
CA ASN A 53 6.26 -13.00 -0.59
C ASN A 53 7.21 -14.03 0.07
N ASP A 54 7.99 -14.75 -0.74
CA ASP A 54 9.01 -15.68 -0.23
C ASP A 54 10.26 -14.93 0.24
N ALA A 55 10.69 -13.92 -0.53
CA ALA A 55 11.80 -13.05 -0.16
C ALA A 55 11.56 -12.36 1.19
N GLU A 56 10.36 -11.84 1.44
CA GLU A 56 10.02 -11.15 2.68
C GLU A 56 10.03 -12.08 3.91
N LYS A 57 9.66 -13.35 3.75
CA LYS A 57 9.81 -14.35 4.81
C LYS A 57 11.28 -14.65 5.08
N LYS A 58 12.07 -14.80 4.01
CA LYS A 58 13.50 -15.11 4.07
C LYS A 58 14.35 -13.91 4.52
N GLN A 59 13.86 -12.67 4.44
CA GLN A 59 14.61 -11.48 4.87
C GLN A 59 14.98 -11.49 6.36
N ILE A 60 14.21 -12.22 7.18
CA ILE A 60 14.43 -12.33 8.62
C ILE A 60 15.65 -13.22 8.91
N THR A 61 15.88 -14.23 8.06
CA THR A 61 16.89 -15.27 8.27
C THR A 61 18.11 -15.13 7.36
N GLN A 62 17.96 -14.50 6.19
CA GLN A 62 19.00 -14.36 5.18
C GLN A 62 19.31 -12.90 4.89
N GLU A 63 20.48 -12.43 5.34
CA GLU A 63 20.90 -11.04 5.13
C GLU A 63 21.08 -10.69 3.64
N ALA A 64 21.46 -11.66 2.81
CA ALA A 64 21.56 -11.46 1.35
C ALA A 64 20.19 -11.12 0.72
N VAL A 65 19.11 -11.75 1.19
CA VAL A 65 17.75 -11.46 0.72
C VAL A 65 17.30 -10.09 1.21
N LYS A 66 17.63 -9.74 2.45
CA LYS A 66 17.34 -8.42 3.02
C LYS A 66 18.04 -7.28 2.27
N SER A 67 19.33 -7.44 1.96
CA SER A 67 20.07 -6.47 1.14
C SER A 67 19.46 -6.35 -0.26
N TRP A 68 19.07 -7.47 -0.87
CA TRP A 68 18.44 -7.45 -2.19
C TRP A 68 17.07 -6.76 -2.20
N LEU A 69 16.24 -6.98 -1.16
CA LEU A 69 14.95 -6.28 -0.99
C LEU A 69 15.15 -4.78 -0.75
N PHE A 70 16.19 -4.39 0.00
CA PHE A 70 16.54 -2.99 0.19
C PHE A 70 16.91 -2.31 -1.13
N ASP A 71 17.80 -2.92 -1.92
CA ASP A 71 18.18 -2.42 -3.25
C ASP A 71 16.96 -2.29 -4.17
N MET A 72 16.04 -3.26 -4.12
CA MET A 72 14.78 -3.18 -4.87
C MET A 72 13.87 -2.06 -4.41
N THR A 73 13.83 -1.78 -3.11
CA THR A 73 13.01 -0.68 -2.56
C THR A 73 13.54 0.67 -3.03
N VAL A 74 14.86 0.87 -2.97
CA VAL A 74 15.51 2.09 -3.45
C VAL A 74 15.24 2.28 -4.95
N LEU A 75 15.43 1.23 -5.75
CA LEU A 75 15.14 1.28 -7.19
C LEU A 75 13.66 1.57 -7.47
N GLY A 76 12.75 1.08 -6.63
CA GLY A 76 11.32 1.35 -6.74
C GLY A 76 11.00 2.85 -6.65
N TYR A 77 11.68 3.58 -5.75
CA TYR A 77 11.55 5.03 -5.64
C TYR A 77 12.09 5.74 -6.90
N ASP A 78 13.28 5.35 -7.38
CA ASP A 78 13.85 5.92 -8.61
C ASP A 78 12.92 5.73 -9.82
N MET A 79 12.28 4.55 -9.92
CA MET A 79 11.27 4.25 -10.95
C MET A 79 10.00 5.08 -10.81
N GLU A 80 9.55 5.31 -9.58
CA GLU A 80 8.36 6.10 -9.32
C GLU A 80 8.58 7.57 -9.70
N ASP A 81 9.70 8.13 -9.25
CA ASP A 81 10.10 9.51 -9.51
C ASP A 81 10.23 9.78 -11.02
N ILE A 82 10.88 8.89 -11.77
CA ILE A 82 11.05 9.10 -13.22
C ILE A 82 9.74 8.93 -13.98
N LEU A 83 8.83 8.06 -13.55
CA LEU A 83 7.50 7.90 -14.16
C LEU A 83 6.62 9.11 -13.87
N ASP A 84 6.72 9.71 -12.68
CA ASP A 84 6.02 10.95 -12.33
C ASP A 84 6.56 12.15 -13.11
N GLU A 85 7.86 12.27 -13.28
CA GLU A 85 8.47 13.25 -14.17
C GLU A 85 8.00 13.05 -15.62
N PHE A 86 7.86 11.81 -16.08
CA PHE A 86 7.31 11.48 -17.40
C PHE A 86 5.85 11.92 -17.56
N ALA A 87 5.02 11.64 -16.56
CA ALA A 87 3.61 12.05 -16.52
C ALA A 87 3.46 13.58 -16.45
N TYR A 88 4.36 14.25 -15.72
CA TYR A 88 4.42 15.71 -15.66
C TYR A 88 4.79 16.31 -17.03
N GLN A 89 5.83 15.80 -17.69
CA GLN A 89 6.22 16.25 -19.03
C GLN A 89 5.10 16.06 -20.06
N LEU A 90 4.37 14.94 -19.99
CA LEU A 90 3.20 14.69 -20.81
C LEU A 90 2.11 15.74 -20.57
N THR A 91 1.84 16.09 -19.31
CA THR A 91 0.84 17.11 -18.96
C THR A 91 1.25 18.49 -19.46
N ARG A 92 2.53 18.85 -19.34
CA ARG A 92 3.06 20.15 -19.78
C ARG A 92 3.06 20.33 -21.30
N ARG A 93 3.07 19.23 -22.06
CA ARG A 93 3.06 19.22 -23.53
C ARG A 93 1.66 19.26 -24.14
N LYS A 94 0.59 19.33 -23.33
CA LYS A 94 -0.75 19.63 -23.84
C LYS A 94 -0.82 21.10 -24.25
N PRO A 95 -1.36 21.44 -25.44
CA PRO A 95 -1.70 22.82 -25.74
C PRO A 95 -2.82 23.27 -24.78
N MET A 96 -2.65 24.43 -24.13
CA MET A 96 -3.77 25.18 -23.56
C MET A 96 -4.70 25.56 -24.71
N GLY A 97 -5.72 24.76 -24.98
CA GLY A 97 -6.55 24.94 -26.16
C GLY A 97 -7.71 23.97 -26.22
N ALA A 98 -8.56 23.96 -25.19
CA ALA A 98 -9.95 23.52 -25.26
C ALA A 98 -10.68 23.97 -23.97
N GLU A 99 -10.72 25.29 -23.75
CA GLU A 99 -11.81 25.88 -22.98
C GLU A 99 -12.96 26.15 -23.96
N ALA A 100 -13.90 25.22 -24.03
CA ALA A 100 -15.29 25.53 -24.31
C ALA A 100 -16.14 24.57 -23.48
N GLU A 101 -16.74 25.14 -22.42
CA GLU A 101 -17.91 24.67 -21.69
C GLU A 101 -17.78 23.36 -20.90
N GLU A 102 -17.54 23.45 -19.59
CA GLU A 102 -18.59 23.66 -18.60
C GLU A 102 -17.96 23.70 -17.20
N ALA A 103 -18.25 24.77 -16.47
CA ALA A 103 -17.98 24.85 -15.05
C ALA A 103 -18.93 23.89 -14.30
N SER A 104 -18.39 22.88 -13.64
CA SER A 104 -19.03 22.29 -12.47
C SER A 104 -18.04 22.21 -11.32
N THR A 105 -18.31 23.06 -10.34
CA THR A 105 -17.64 23.14 -9.05
C THR A 105 -17.97 21.91 -8.24
N THR A 106 -17.00 21.02 -8.01
CA THR A 106 -16.99 20.18 -6.83
C THR A 106 -15.56 19.79 -6.50
N GLU A 107 -15.09 20.36 -5.40
CA GLU A 107 -13.94 19.91 -4.64
C GLU A 107 -13.92 18.37 -4.52
N VAL A 108 -12.73 17.78 -4.46
CA VAL A 108 -12.42 16.34 -4.34
C VAL A 108 -12.16 15.58 -5.67
N ARG A 109 -11.16 16.03 -6.44
CA ARG A 109 -10.38 15.14 -7.35
C ARG A 109 -9.19 14.51 -6.63
N LYS A 110 -9.39 13.83 -5.50
CA LYS A 110 -8.27 13.40 -4.64
C LYS A 110 -7.78 11.95 -4.77
N PHE A 111 -8.41 11.04 -5.50
CA PHE A 111 -7.95 9.63 -5.52
C PHE A 111 -8.15 8.86 -6.82
N ILE A 112 -8.19 9.53 -7.97
CA ILE A 112 -8.11 8.84 -9.27
C ILE A 112 -6.69 9.04 -9.80
N PRO A 113 -5.92 7.99 -10.16
CA PRO A 113 -4.73 8.18 -10.97
C PRO A 113 -5.20 8.80 -12.30
N SER A 114 -5.04 10.11 -12.41
CA SER A 114 -5.43 10.95 -13.54
C SER A 114 -4.50 10.69 -14.73
N CYS A 115 -4.35 9.42 -15.12
CA CYS A 115 -3.45 9.05 -16.19
C CYS A 115 -4.11 9.35 -17.53
N CYS A 116 -4.04 10.64 -17.86
CA CYS A 116 -4.01 11.17 -19.21
C CYS A 116 -5.37 11.32 -19.93
N THR A 117 -5.94 12.52 -19.80
CA THR A 117 -6.97 13.03 -20.70
C THR A 117 -6.35 13.46 -22.03
N SER A 118 -6.51 12.64 -23.06
CA SER A 118 -6.33 12.90 -24.50
C SER A 118 -5.12 13.74 -24.93
N PHE A 119 -4.03 13.07 -25.32
CA PHE A 119 -2.89 13.70 -26.00
C PHE A 119 -3.06 13.72 -27.53
N ASN A 120 -2.74 14.86 -28.16
CA ASN A 120 -2.75 15.02 -29.63
C ASN A 120 -1.32 15.32 -30.12
N PRO A 121 -0.71 14.51 -31.01
CA PRO A 121 0.73 14.55 -31.24
C PRO A 121 1.09 15.54 -32.36
N THR A 122 1.63 16.71 -32.03
CA THR A 122 2.31 17.56 -33.03
C THR A 122 3.62 18.10 -32.46
N HIS A 123 4.73 17.67 -33.07
CA HIS A 123 6.12 18.09 -32.86
C HIS A 123 6.63 18.12 -31.40
N VAL A 124 7.24 17.00 -30.99
CA VAL A 124 7.80 16.82 -29.65
C VAL A 124 9.33 16.78 -29.70
N VAL A 125 9.99 17.71 -29.01
CA VAL A 125 11.45 17.67 -28.79
C VAL A 125 11.76 16.58 -27.77
N ARG A 126 12.61 15.64 -28.14
CA ARG A 126 13.01 14.52 -27.27
C ARG A 126 13.75 15.00 -26.03
N ASN A 127 13.38 14.50 -24.87
CA ASN A 127 14.09 14.75 -23.62
C ASN A 127 15.18 13.69 -23.44
N VAL A 128 16.35 13.97 -24.01
CA VAL A 128 17.51 13.08 -23.98
C VAL A 128 17.95 12.72 -22.55
N GLU A 129 17.86 13.68 -21.61
CA GLU A 129 18.25 13.47 -20.21
C GLU A 129 17.30 12.50 -19.47
N THR A 130 15.99 12.65 -19.68
CA THR A 130 15.01 11.73 -19.08
C THR A 130 15.14 10.34 -19.70
N GLY A 131 15.42 10.28 -21.01
CA GLY A 131 15.69 9.02 -21.70
C GLY A 131 16.92 8.29 -21.20
N SER A 132 18.02 8.99 -20.87
CA SER A 132 19.21 8.34 -20.27
C SER A 132 18.94 7.82 -18.87
N LYS A 133 18.24 8.57 -18.01
CA LYS A 133 17.86 8.12 -16.66
C LYS A 133 17.04 6.83 -16.69
N ILE A 134 16.10 6.70 -17.63
CA ILE A 134 15.33 5.46 -17.82
C ILE A 134 16.26 4.29 -18.20
N ARG A 135 17.25 4.50 -19.06
CA ARG A 135 18.19 3.42 -19.41
C ARG A 135 19.09 3.04 -18.23
N ASP A 136 19.53 4.00 -17.43
CA ASP A 136 20.33 3.74 -16.23
C ASP A 136 19.55 2.89 -15.23
N ILE A 137 18.31 3.29 -14.91
CA ILE A 137 17.38 2.52 -14.07
C ILE A 137 17.11 1.14 -14.66
N THR A 138 17.02 1.02 -15.98
CA THR A 138 16.87 -0.28 -16.66
C THR A 138 18.06 -1.19 -16.42
N SER A 139 19.28 -0.66 -16.49
CA SER A 139 20.51 -1.43 -16.21
C SER A 139 20.53 -1.89 -14.75
N THR A 140 20.23 -0.98 -13.82
CA THR A 140 20.19 -1.30 -12.38
C THR A 140 19.14 -2.37 -12.07
N LEU A 141 17.95 -2.29 -12.67
CA LEU A 141 16.91 -3.32 -12.54
C LEU A 141 17.40 -4.69 -13.03
N GLN A 142 18.08 -4.73 -14.17
CA GLN A 142 18.64 -5.96 -14.72
C GLN A 142 19.71 -6.56 -13.80
N ASP A 143 20.58 -5.74 -13.23
CA ASP A 143 21.63 -6.17 -12.30
C ASP A 143 21.04 -6.73 -11.00
N ILE A 144 20.03 -6.06 -10.43
CA ILE A 144 19.33 -6.56 -9.24
C ILE A 144 18.55 -7.85 -9.58
N SER A 145 17.91 -7.90 -10.75
CA SER A 145 17.21 -9.12 -11.20
C SER A 145 18.15 -10.27 -11.51
N ALA A 146 19.41 -10.03 -11.89
CA ALA A 146 20.39 -11.08 -12.10
C ALA A 146 20.85 -11.70 -10.77
N ARG A 147 21.09 -10.87 -9.75
CA ARG A 147 21.43 -11.33 -8.38
C ARG A 147 20.35 -12.21 -7.76
N LYS A 148 19.08 -11.96 -8.11
CA LYS A 148 17.91 -12.76 -7.68
C LYS A 148 18.10 -14.27 -7.89
N ALA A 149 18.71 -14.70 -9.00
CA ALA A 149 18.88 -16.12 -9.32
C ALA A 149 19.73 -16.90 -8.30
N GLY A 150 20.61 -16.21 -7.57
CA GLY A 150 21.46 -16.80 -6.53
C GLY A 150 20.81 -16.88 -5.14
N LEU A 151 19.59 -16.35 -4.97
CA LEU A 151 18.94 -16.23 -3.66
C LEU A 151 18.03 -17.42 -3.32
N GLY A 152 17.82 -18.36 -4.24
CA GLY A 152 16.95 -19.53 -4.01
C GLY A 152 15.53 -19.14 -3.62
N LEU A 153 14.99 -18.08 -4.24
CA LEU A 153 13.62 -17.64 -4.03
C LEU A 153 12.66 -18.57 -4.78
N GLU A 154 11.57 -18.95 -4.11
CA GLU A 154 10.56 -19.83 -4.68
C GLU A 154 9.38 -19.01 -5.18
N LYS A 155 8.96 -19.30 -6.41
CA LYS A 155 7.72 -18.75 -6.95
C LYS A 155 6.56 -19.29 -6.15
N VAL A 156 5.63 -18.42 -5.79
CA VAL A 156 4.34 -18.84 -5.26
C VAL A 156 3.58 -19.54 -6.41
N THR A 157 3.78 -20.85 -6.55
CA THR A 157 3.00 -21.68 -7.47
C THR A 157 1.59 -21.81 -6.89
N GLY A 158 0.58 -21.58 -7.75
CA GLY A 158 -0.81 -21.45 -7.36
C GLY A 158 -1.35 -22.70 -6.65
N ALA A 159 -1.28 -22.69 -5.33
CA ALA A 159 -2.07 -23.52 -4.42
C ALA A 159 -2.24 -22.91 -3.01
N ALA A 160 -1.52 -21.83 -2.68
CA ALA A 160 -1.54 -21.24 -1.33
C ALA A 160 -1.67 -19.70 -1.32
N ALA A 161 -2.31 -19.11 -2.33
CA ALA A 161 -2.55 -17.67 -2.40
C ALA A 161 -4.04 -17.31 -2.32
N THR A 162 -4.69 -17.82 -1.29
CA THR A 162 -5.69 -17.05 -0.53
C THR A 162 -5.44 -17.24 0.96
N SER A 163 -4.24 -16.90 1.44
CA SER A 163 -4.24 -16.16 2.71
C SER A 163 -4.68 -14.73 2.35
N ALA A 164 -5.93 -14.59 1.89
CA ALA A 164 -6.70 -13.39 2.15
C ALA A 164 -6.41 -13.09 3.61
N TRP A 165 -5.85 -11.91 3.89
CA TRP A 165 -5.50 -11.45 5.24
C TRP A 165 -6.38 -12.19 6.23
N GLN A 166 -5.83 -13.25 6.84
CA GLN A 166 -6.54 -13.89 7.91
C GLN A 166 -6.42 -12.82 8.96
N ARG A 167 -7.48 -12.01 9.10
CA ARG A 167 -7.73 -11.23 10.31
C ARG A 167 -7.28 -12.18 11.42
N PRO A 168 -6.22 -11.84 12.19
CA PRO A 168 -5.77 -12.69 13.27
C PRO A 168 -7.03 -13.18 13.96
N PRO A 169 -7.20 -14.51 14.14
CA PRO A 169 -8.48 -15.07 14.58
C PRO A 169 -9.00 -14.17 15.68
N PRO A 170 -10.24 -13.64 15.56
CA PRO A 170 -10.75 -12.63 16.46
C PRO A 170 -10.41 -13.12 17.84
N THR A 171 -9.61 -12.35 18.57
CA THR A 171 -9.07 -12.83 19.83
C THR A 171 -10.26 -13.09 20.71
N THR A 172 -10.59 -14.37 20.84
CA THR A 172 -11.81 -14.82 21.48
C THR A 172 -11.84 -14.19 22.86
N PRO A 173 -12.99 -13.71 23.35
CA PRO A 173 -13.11 -13.39 24.75
C PRO A 173 -12.81 -14.67 25.52
N ILE A 174 -11.57 -14.78 26.01
CA ILE A 174 -11.17 -15.84 26.93
C ILE A 174 -11.89 -15.51 28.23
N ALA A 175 -12.69 -16.44 28.72
CA ALA A 175 -13.53 -16.29 29.91
C ALA A 175 -12.74 -16.00 31.21
N TYR A 176 -11.40 -15.97 31.17
CA TYR A 176 -10.56 -15.74 32.34
C TYR A 176 -9.16 -15.22 31.94
N GLU A 177 -8.94 -13.91 32.02
CA GLU A 177 -7.59 -13.34 32.15
C GLU A 177 -7.28 -13.15 33.65
N PRO A 178 -6.10 -13.57 34.15
CA PRO A 178 -5.68 -13.23 35.51
C PRO A 178 -5.64 -11.70 35.65
N GLY A 179 -6.08 -11.20 36.81
CA GLY A 179 -6.42 -9.79 37.05
C GLY A 179 -5.58 -8.77 36.29
N VAL A 180 -6.26 -7.92 35.52
CA VAL A 180 -5.66 -6.75 34.87
C VAL A 180 -5.59 -5.64 35.91
N TYR A 181 -4.39 -5.12 36.18
CA TYR A 181 -4.16 -4.10 37.21
C TYR A 181 -3.65 -2.80 36.58
N GLY A 182 -4.00 -1.66 37.19
CA GLY A 182 -3.47 -0.35 36.82
C GLY A 182 -4.08 0.25 35.56
N THR A 183 -5.20 -0.30 35.09
CA THR A 183 -5.97 0.22 33.93
C THR A 183 -7.43 0.52 34.32
N ASP A 184 -7.71 0.69 35.60
CA ASP A 184 -9.07 0.91 36.12
C ASP A 184 -9.61 2.28 35.70
N GLU A 185 -8.76 3.31 35.71
CA GLU A 185 -9.10 4.65 35.24
C GLU A 185 -9.35 4.67 33.73
N ASP A 186 -8.46 4.08 32.94
CA ASP A 186 -8.57 4.02 31.48
C ASP A 186 -9.84 3.27 31.05
N LYS A 187 -10.21 2.21 31.78
CA LYS A 187 -11.43 1.45 31.55
C LYS A 187 -12.69 2.30 31.79
N LYS A 188 -12.73 3.07 32.87
CA LYS A 188 -13.87 3.96 33.17
C LYS A 188 -14.06 4.99 32.06
N VAL A 189 -12.98 5.54 31.52
CA VAL A 189 -13.03 6.47 30.39
C VAL A 189 -13.63 5.81 29.15
N ILE A 190 -13.23 4.58 28.84
CA ILE A 190 -13.79 3.84 27.70
C ILE A 190 -15.29 3.57 27.90
N LEU A 191 -15.71 3.15 29.09
CA LEU A 191 -17.12 2.89 29.40
C LEU A 191 -17.98 4.16 29.35
N ASP A 192 -17.46 5.29 29.83
CA ASP A 192 -18.13 6.60 29.74
C ASP A 192 -18.30 7.04 28.28
N LEU A 193 -17.25 6.93 27.46
CA LEU A 193 -17.30 7.22 26.03
C LEU A 193 -18.31 6.33 25.29
N LEU A 194 -18.45 5.07 25.70
CA LEU A 194 -19.46 4.15 25.13
C LEU A 194 -20.88 4.50 25.59
N GLY A 195 -21.06 4.92 26.84
CA GLY A 195 -22.37 5.33 27.37
C GLY A 195 -22.91 6.63 26.78
N GLN A 196 -22.03 7.48 26.23
CA GLN A 196 -22.38 8.73 25.57
C GLN A 196 -22.79 8.55 24.09
N VAL A 197 -22.68 7.34 23.53
CA VAL A 197 -23.11 7.07 22.16
C VAL A 197 -24.64 6.94 22.13
N GLU A 198 -25.33 8.03 21.79
CA GLU A 198 -26.78 7.99 21.61
C GLU A 198 -27.15 7.22 20.33
N PRO A 199 -28.12 6.29 20.37
CA PRO A 199 -28.54 5.52 19.22
C PRO A 199 -29.47 6.37 18.32
N TYR A 200 -28.91 7.29 17.55
CA TYR A 200 -29.61 7.83 16.37
C TYR A 200 -29.33 6.94 15.15
N GLU A 201 -30.37 6.71 14.36
CA GLU A 201 -30.57 5.57 13.45
C GLU A 201 -29.47 5.25 12.41
N ASN A 202 -28.37 6.00 12.30
CA ASN A 202 -27.30 5.72 11.32
C ASN A 202 -25.87 6.14 11.73
N ASP A 203 -25.59 6.47 12.99
CA ASP A 203 -24.24 6.93 13.38
C ASP A 203 -23.41 5.82 14.05
N VAL A 204 -22.18 5.61 13.59
CA VAL A 204 -21.26 4.59 14.13
C VAL A 204 -20.20 5.29 14.98
N GLY A 205 -20.29 5.13 16.30
CA GLY A 205 -19.26 5.60 17.24
C GLY A 205 -17.98 4.77 17.15
N VAL A 206 -16.83 5.42 16.97
CA VAL A 206 -15.52 4.77 16.91
C VAL A 206 -14.63 5.26 18.04
N ILE A 207 -14.16 4.34 18.88
CA ILE A 207 -13.20 4.62 19.96
C ILE A 207 -11.85 4.01 19.59
N SER A 208 -10.79 4.82 19.59
CA SER A 208 -9.42 4.39 19.24
C SER A 208 -8.50 4.40 20.45
N ILE A 209 -7.82 3.27 20.72
CA ILE A 209 -6.81 3.14 21.79
C ILE A 209 -5.41 3.17 21.16
N ILE A 210 -4.63 4.21 21.45
CA ILE A 210 -3.32 4.47 20.82
C ILE A 210 -2.20 4.41 21.88
N GLY A 211 -1.04 3.87 21.50
CA GLY A 211 0.12 3.77 22.38
C GLY A 211 1.17 2.78 21.88
N MET A 212 2.35 2.77 22.51
CA MET A 212 3.47 1.91 22.12
C MET A 212 3.14 0.40 22.17
N GLY A 213 3.90 -0.43 21.46
CA GLY A 213 3.75 -1.88 21.51
C GLY A 213 4.02 -2.43 22.91
N GLY A 214 3.26 -3.44 23.35
CA GLY A 214 3.45 -4.10 24.65
C GLY A 214 2.81 -3.39 25.86
N VAL A 215 2.23 -2.20 25.69
CA VAL A 215 1.59 -1.44 26.79
C VAL A 215 0.23 -1.99 27.25
N GLY A 216 -0.28 -3.06 26.63
CA GLY A 216 -1.55 -3.67 27.05
C GLY A 216 -2.83 -3.11 26.42
N LYS A 217 -2.76 -2.32 25.35
CA LYS A 217 -3.95 -1.77 24.64
C LYS A 217 -5.01 -2.83 24.29
N THR A 218 -4.55 -3.95 23.75
CA THR A 218 -5.44 -5.07 23.35
C THR A 218 -6.05 -5.75 24.58
N THR A 219 -5.31 -5.83 25.68
CA THR A 219 -5.79 -6.33 26.98
C THR A 219 -6.87 -5.42 27.55
N LEU A 220 -6.65 -4.09 27.54
CA LEU A 220 -7.64 -3.11 28.00
C LEU A 220 -8.93 -3.16 27.16
N ALA A 221 -8.82 -3.23 25.83
CA ALA A 221 -9.99 -3.35 24.95
C ALA A 221 -10.82 -4.60 25.26
N ARG A 222 -10.16 -5.74 25.50
CA ARG A 222 -10.82 -6.99 25.89
C ARG A 222 -11.49 -6.87 27.26
N PHE A 223 -10.78 -6.32 28.23
CA PHE A 223 -11.28 -6.15 29.60
C PHE A 223 -12.51 -5.24 29.67
N ALA A 224 -12.53 -4.13 28.92
CA ALA A 224 -13.72 -3.28 28.80
C ALA A 224 -14.87 -4.00 28.08
N SER A 225 -14.58 -4.76 27.02
CA SER A 225 -15.61 -5.49 26.25
C SER A 225 -16.29 -6.63 27.02
N GLY A 226 -15.56 -7.31 27.93
CA GLY A 226 -16.10 -8.40 28.73
C GLY A 226 -17.19 -7.96 29.71
N GLU A 227 -17.07 -6.76 30.29
CA GLU A 227 -18.09 -6.21 31.20
C GLU A 227 -19.36 -5.76 30.47
N ILE A 228 -19.25 -5.28 29.23
CA ILE A 228 -20.41 -4.91 28.42
C ILE A 228 -21.31 -6.13 28.16
N CYS A 229 -20.71 -7.31 27.97
CA CYS A 229 -21.45 -8.57 27.81
C CYS A 229 -22.19 -8.95 29.10
N PHE A 230 -21.57 -8.76 30.26
CA PHE A 230 -22.17 -9.03 31.58
C PHE A 230 -23.37 -8.11 31.86
N CYS A 231 -23.25 -6.83 31.52
CA CYS A 231 -24.34 -5.85 31.71
C CYS A 231 -25.56 -6.09 30.80
N LEU A 232 -25.41 -6.83 29.70
CA LEU A 232 -26.53 -7.19 28.82
C LEU A 232 -27.30 -8.44 29.31
N GLU A 233 -26.63 -9.36 29.99
CA GLU A 233 -27.27 -10.55 30.58
C GLU A 233 -28.08 -10.21 31.84
N ASP A 234 -27.59 -9.29 32.69
CA ASP A 234 -28.32 -8.85 33.89
C ASP A 234 -29.60 -8.04 33.59
N ASN A 235 -29.73 -7.46 32.39
CA ASN A 235 -30.94 -6.74 31.97
C ASN A 235 -32.04 -7.63 31.38
N LEU A 236 -31.77 -8.92 31.15
CA LEU A 236 -32.77 -9.89 30.66
C LEU A 236 -33.46 -10.68 31.79
N GLU A 237 -32.92 -10.66 33.01
CA GLU A 237 -33.52 -11.35 34.18
C GLU A 237 -34.41 -10.46 35.06
N SER A 238 -34.57 -9.16 34.74
CA SER A 238 -35.43 -8.21 35.46
C SER A 238 -36.61 -7.68 34.63
N ASN A 239 -37.26 -8.54 33.84
CA ASN A 239 -38.58 -8.24 33.27
C ASN A 239 -39.54 -9.44 33.41
#